data_AF-A0A958PDJ9-F1
#
_entry.id   AF-A0A958PDJ9-F1
#
_cell.length_a   1.000
_cell.length_b   1.000
_cell.length_c   1.000
_cell.angle_alpha   90.00
_cell.angle_beta   90.00
_cell.angle_gamma   90.00
#
_symmetry.space_group_name_H-M   'P 1'
#
loop_
_entity.id
_entity.type
_entity.pdbx_description
1 polymer ?
#
loop_
_entity_poly.entity_id
_entity_poly.type
_entity_poly.pdbx_seq_one_letter_code
_entity_poly.pdbx_strand_id
1 'polypeptide(L)'
;MTDTTVKKKRGHDSNRLTLSKKSQEKAKDWLSQLSDEFNGMVNLKRNDLLNFLIEEMEDKLSQALMDKIKNEKLTDKEKAKWIYQKFLDAEKQGLELDFNELVKTAQGNIKRERKPRKTQNKNSQNQENKVSKTTAIDAENVNNIK
;
A
#
# COMPACT_ATOMS: atom_id res chain seq x y z
N MET A 1 54.13 -2.86 29.16
CA MET A 1 52.99 -3.71 28.75
C MET A 1 51.79 -2.78 28.54
N THR A 2 51.45 -2.48 27.30
CA THR A 2 50.32 -1.60 26.96
C THR A 2 49.23 -2.43 26.30
N ASP A 3 48.21 -2.78 27.08
CA ASP A 3 47.03 -3.51 26.59
C ASP A 3 46.13 -2.56 25.79
N THR A 4 46.35 -2.54 24.47
CA THR A 4 45.40 -1.93 23.53
C THR A 4 44.16 -2.80 23.39
N THR A 5 43.11 -2.45 24.12
CA THR A 5 41.77 -3.02 23.95
C THR A 5 41.17 -2.55 22.62
N VAL A 6 41.31 -3.37 21.58
CA VAL A 6 40.67 -3.16 20.28
C VAL A 6 39.16 -3.27 20.47
N LYS A 7 38.45 -2.13 20.49
CA LYS A 7 36.99 -2.07 20.46
C LYS A 7 36.50 -2.72 19.15
N LYS A 8 36.05 -3.98 19.21
CA LYS A 8 35.34 -4.64 18.11
C LYS A 8 34.11 -3.80 17.75
N LYS A 9 34.15 -3.13 16.60
CA LYS A 9 32.95 -2.57 15.96
C LYS A 9 32.01 -3.74 15.65
N ARG A 10 30.85 -3.78 16.32
CA ARG A 10 29.80 -4.76 16.01
C ARG A 10 29.38 -4.50 14.56
N GLY A 11 29.57 -5.49 13.69
CA GLY A 11 29.11 -5.41 12.31
C GLY A 11 27.61 -5.15 12.30
N HIS A 12 27.20 -4.04 11.70
CA HIS A 12 25.80 -3.78 11.44
C HIS A 12 25.39 -4.72 10.31
N ASP A 13 24.73 -5.81 10.67
CA ASP A 13 24.19 -6.74 9.68
C ASP A 13 23.16 -5.98 8.82
N SER A 14 23.45 -5.81 7.54
CA SER A 14 22.61 -5.01 6.63
C SER A 14 21.23 -5.64 6.40
N ASN A 15 21.01 -6.85 6.93
CA ASN A 15 19.78 -7.61 6.88
C ASN A 15 18.84 -7.35 8.08
N ARG A 16 19.11 -6.31 8.89
CA ARG A 16 18.23 -5.95 10.01
C ARG A 16 16.83 -5.58 9.49
N LEU A 17 15.81 -6.32 9.94
CA LEU A 17 14.40 -6.05 9.66
C LEU A 17 14.02 -4.61 10.06
N THR A 18 13.93 -3.72 9.09
CA THR A 18 13.42 -2.36 9.25
C THR A 18 11.98 -2.30 8.81
N LEU A 19 11.07 -2.13 9.77
CA LEU A 19 9.67 -1.90 9.49
C LEU A 19 9.44 -0.52 8.88
N SER A 20 8.52 -0.43 7.91
CA SER A 20 8.00 0.84 7.43
C SER A 20 7.31 1.62 8.55
N LYS A 21 7.21 2.96 8.45
CA LYS A 21 6.56 3.80 9.48
C LYS A 21 5.15 3.32 9.82
N LYS A 22 4.35 3.00 8.80
CA LYS A 22 2.99 2.46 8.96
C LYS A 22 2.99 1.11 9.69
N SER A 23 3.93 0.23 9.37
CA SER A 23 4.06 -1.07 10.03
C SER A 23 4.52 -0.94 11.49
N GLN A 24 5.34 0.07 11.80
CA GLN A 24 5.75 0.36 13.18
C GLN A 24 4.60 0.85 14.05
N GLU A 25 3.76 1.75 13.51
CA GLU A 25 2.57 2.24 14.18
C GLU A 25 1.62 1.07 14.51
N LYS A 26 1.29 0.24 13.51
CA LYS A 26 0.46 -0.96 13.73
C LYS A 26 1.03 -1.89 14.80
N ALA A 27 2.33 -2.15 14.78
CA ALA A 27 2.96 -3.01 15.78
C ALA A 27 2.88 -2.41 17.20
N LYS A 28 2.90 -1.08 17.34
CA LYS A 28 2.67 -0.43 18.64
C LYS A 28 1.23 -0.58 19.10
N ASP A 29 0.27 -0.42 18.18
CA ASP A 29 -1.15 -0.57 18.49
C ASP A 29 -1.46 -1.99 18.99
N TRP A 30 -0.91 -3.01 18.31
CA TRP A 30 -1.02 -4.40 18.76
C TRP A 30 -0.38 -4.67 20.12
N LEU A 31 0.77 -4.07 20.41
CA LEU A 31 1.40 -4.19 21.73
C LEU A 31 0.54 -3.55 22.82
N SER A 32 -0.07 -2.40 22.55
CA SER A 32 -0.99 -1.76 23.49
C SER A 32 -2.19 -2.66 23.74
N GLN A 33 -2.81 -3.19 22.67
CA GLN A 33 -3.95 -4.10 22.78
C GLN A 33 -3.61 -5.34 23.63
N LEU A 34 -2.47 -5.98 23.40
CA LEU A 34 -2.03 -7.13 24.19
C LEU A 34 -1.78 -6.73 25.65
N SER A 35 -1.14 -5.60 25.90
CA SER A 35 -0.92 -5.11 27.26
C SER A 35 -2.24 -4.89 27.99
N ASP A 36 -3.24 -4.32 27.31
CA ASP A 36 -4.55 -4.04 27.89
C ASP A 36 -5.36 -5.34 28.14
N GLU A 37 -5.37 -6.27 27.18
CA GLU A 37 -6.07 -7.57 27.31
C GLU A 37 -5.48 -8.45 28.42
N PHE A 38 -4.15 -8.43 28.58
CA PHE A 38 -3.46 -9.19 29.61
C PHE A 38 -3.25 -8.39 30.92
N ASN A 39 -3.86 -7.22 31.08
CA ASN A 39 -3.71 -6.33 32.24
C ASN A 39 -2.24 -6.08 32.65
N GLY A 40 -1.34 -5.97 31.67
CA GLY A 40 0.09 -5.77 31.88
C GLY A 40 0.86 -7.00 32.39
N MET A 41 0.23 -8.18 32.49
CA MET A 41 0.89 -9.42 32.91
C MET A 41 1.93 -9.89 31.90
N VAL A 42 1.74 -9.59 30.62
CA VAL A 42 2.66 -9.94 29.54
C VAL A 42 3.40 -8.71 29.06
N ASN A 43 4.72 -8.68 29.28
CA ASN A 43 5.61 -7.65 28.74
C ASN A 43 6.29 -8.17 27.48
N LEU A 44 5.66 -7.91 26.33
CA LEU A 44 6.14 -8.34 25.03
C LEU A 44 6.92 -7.21 24.34
N LYS A 45 8.12 -7.49 23.82
CA LYS A 45 8.79 -6.51 22.95
C LYS A 45 8.27 -6.64 21.53
N ARG A 46 8.39 -5.54 20.77
CA ARG A 46 8.01 -5.50 19.35
C ARG A 46 8.63 -6.64 18.52
N ASN A 47 9.89 -6.99 18.76
CA ASN A 47 10.53 -8.06 17.99
C ASN A 47 9.97 -9.44 18.36
N ASP A 48 9.60 -9.66 19.62
CA ASP A 48 9.01 -10.91 20.07
C ASP A 48 7.65 -11.10 19.39
N LEU A 49 6.82 -10.04 19.37
CA LEU A 49 5.55 -10.02 18.64
C LEU A 49 5.71 -10.37 17.16
N LEU A 50 6.71 -9.76 16.49
CA LEU A 50 6.95 -10.04 15.07
C LEU A 50 7.41 -11.48 14.83
N ASN A 51 8.23 -12.02 15.72
CA ASN A 51 8.66 -13.42 15.62
C ASN A 51 7.46 -14.36 15.80
N PHE A 52 6.60 -14.14 16.80
CA PHE A 52 5.36 -14.91 16.97
C PHE A 52 4.48 -14.86 15.73
N LEU A 53 4.32 -13.69 15.13
CA LEU A 53 3.54 -13.54 13.90
C LEU A 53 4.18 -14.28 12.73
N ILE A 54 5.51 -14.30 12.62
CA ILE A 54 6.21 -15.01 11.55
C ILE A 54 6.11 -16.53 11.75
N GLU A 55 6.21 -17.01 12.99
CA GLU A 55 6.07 -18.43 13.33
C GLU A 55 4.66 -18.97 13.05
N GLU A 56 3.63 -18.14 13.22
CA GLU A 56 2.24 -18.50 12.92
C GLU A 56 1.92 -18.45 11.41
N MET A 57 2.75 -17.78 10.61
CA MET A 57 2.52 -17.72 9.17
C MET A 57 2.84 -19.06 8.51
N GLU A 58 2.10 -19.38 7.44
CA GLU A 58 2.36 -20.56 6.61
C GLU A 58 3.80 -20.59 6.10
N ASP A 59 4.39 -21.79 6.01
CA ASP A 59 5.76 -22.03 5.52
C ASP A 59 6.04 -21.44 4.13
N LYS A 60 4.98 -21.21 3.35
CA LYS A 60 5.05 -20.67 1.99
C LYS A 60 4.31 -19.36 1.90
N LEU A 61 4.92 -18.39 1.22
CA LEU A 61 4.24 -17.15 0.89
C LEU A 61 3.04 -17.43 -0.02
N SER A 62 1.89 -16.83 0.33
CA SER A 62 0.72 -16.88 -0.53
C SER A 62 0.98 -16.22 -1.88
N GLN A 63 0.33 -16.73 -2.94
CA GLN A 63 0.47 -16.19 -4.29
C GLN A 63 0.10 -14.70 -4.35
N ALA A 64 -0.91 -14.28 -3.59
CA ALA A 64 -1.31 -12.88 -3.51
C ALA A 64 -0.20 -11.97 -2.94
N LEU A 65 0.54 -12.46 -1.94
CA LEU A 65 1.65 -11.71 -1.37
C LEU A 65 2.85 -11.66 -2.33
N MET A 66 3.12 -12.76 -3.04
CA MET A 66 4.12 -12.81 -4.11
C MET A 66 3.82 -11.81 -5.22
N ASP A 67 2.57 -11.74 -5.69
CA ASP A 67 2.13 -10.79 -6.70
C ASP A 67 2.25 -9.34 -6.21
N LYS A 68 1.93 -9.08 -4.93
CA LYS A 68 2.10 -7.76 -4.32
C LYS A 68 3.57 -7.34 -4.27
N ILE A 69 4.47 -8.22 -3.84
CA ILE A 69 5.91 -7.97 -3.83
C ILE A 69 6.39 -7.68 -5.26
N LYS A 70 5.94 -8.48 -6.23
CA LYS A 70 6.26 -8.28 -7.65
C LYS A 70 5.88 -6.88 -8.12
N ASN A 71 4.70 -6.41 -7.73
CA ASN A 71 4.19 -5.10 -8.15
C ASN A 71 4.87 -3.93 -7.43
N GLU A 72 5.18 -4.06 -6.14
CA GLU A 72 5.79 -2.98 -5.35
C GLU A 72 7.30 -2.86 -5.55
N LYS A 73 7.99 -3.98 -5.84
CA LYS A 73 9.45 -4.03 -5.87
C LYS A 73 10.05 -4.15 -7.26
N LEU A 74 9.36 -4.70 -8.25
CA LEU A 74 9.87 -4.67 -9.61
C LEU A 74 9.42 -3.41 -10.33
N THR A 75 10.39 -2.55 -10.61
CA THR A 75 10.23 -1.44 -11.55
C THR A 75 10.12 -1.94 -12.99
N ASP A 76 9.54 -1.15 -13.89
CA ASP A 76 9.39 -1.53 -15.30
C ASP A 76 10.74 -1.80 -15.97
N LYS A 77 11.81 -1.13 -15.53
CA LYS A 77 13.18 -1.38 -15.99
C LYS A 77 13.67 -2.78 -15.59
N GLU A 78 13.42 -3.18 -14.35
CA GLU A 78 13.79 -4.51 -13.85
C GLU A 78 12.96 -5.60 -14.51
N LYS A 79 11.66 -5.34 -14.75
CA LYS A 79 10.79 -6.23 -15.53
C LYS A 79 11.34 -6.42 -16.94
N ALA A 80 11.69 -5.33 -17.63
CA ALA A 80 12.27 -5.40 -18.97
C ALA A 80 13.59 -6.18 -18.99
N LYS A 81 14.48 -5.93 -18.02
CA LYS A 81 15.74 -6.67 -17.87
C LYS A 81 15.49 -8.15 -17.63
N TRP A 82 14.51 -8.49 -16.79
CA TRP A 82 14.12 -9.87 -16.51
C TRP A 82 13.53 -10.56 -17.75
N ILE A 83 12.64 -9.91 -18.49
CA ILE A 83 12.06 -10.43 -19.73
C ILE A 83 13.16 -10.70 -20.76
N TYR A 84 14.06 -9.74 -20.95
CA TYR A 84 15.17 -9.88 -21.88
C TYR A 84 16.10 -11.03 -21.50
N GLN A 85 16.43 -11.15 -20.21
CA GLN A 85 17.25 -12.26 -19.72
C GLN A 85 16.56 -13.61 -19.96
N LYS A 86 15.25 -13.69 -19.70
CA LYS A 86 14.48 -14.91 -19.93
C LYS A 86 14.40 -15.29 -21.41
N PHE A 87 14.31 -14.30 -22.29
CA PHE A 87 14.36 -14.52 -23.72
C PHE A 87 15.70 -15.11 -24.16
N LEU A 88 16.82 -14.51 -23.70
CA LEU A 88 18.16 -15.04 -23.99
C LEU A 88 18.39 -16.46 -23.43
N ASP A 89 17.88 -16.74 -22.25
CA ASP A 89 18.01 -18.06 -21.63
C ASP A 89 17.20 -19.12 -22.41
N ALA A 90 16.04 -18.75 -22.95
CA ALA A 90 15.20 -19.63 -23.77
C ALA A 90 15.82 -19.92 -25.13
N GLU A 91 16.38 -18.90 -25.79
CA GLU A 91 17.11 -19.04 -27.05
C GLU A 91 18.29 -20.01 -26.91
N LYS A 92 19.05 -19.90 -25.81
CA LYS A 92 20.15 -20.83 -25.49
C LYS A 92 19.69 -22.26 -25.24
N GLN A 93 18.46 -22.44 -24.77
CA GLN A 93 17.86 -23.75 -24.53
C GLN A 93 17.14 -24.30 -25.78
N GLY A 94 17.12 -23.55 -26.89
CA GLY A 94 16.43 -23.94 -28.12
C GLY A 94 14.89 -23.96 -27.98
N LEU A 95 14.35 -23.26 -26.98
CA LEU A 95 12.92 -23.16 -26.73
C LEU A 95 12.40 -21.82 -27.28
N GLU A 96 11.40 -21.87 -28.17
CA GLU A 96 10.66 -20.67 -28.57
C GLU A 96 9.72 -20.27 -27.44
N LEU A 97 10.14 -19.32 -26.60
CA LEU A 97 9.25 -18.68 -25.63
C LEU A 97 8.49 -17.53 -26.29
N ASP A 98 7.16 -17.52 -26.16
CA ASP A 98 6.36 -16.39 -26.61
C ASP A 98 6.63 -15.16 -25.72
N PHE A 99 7.09 -14.08 -26.36
CA PHE A 99 7.29 -12.79 -25.71
C PHE A 99 6.02 -12.29 -25.03
N ASN A 100 4.85 -12.55 -25.62
CA ASN A 100 3.57 -12.12 -25.06
C ASN A 100 3.27 -12.82 -23.72
N GLU A 101 3.68 -14.08 -23.56
CA GLU A 101 3.57 -14.80 -22.29
C GLU A 101 4.57 -14.27 -21.24
N LEU A 102 5.80 -13.95 -21.64
CA LEU A 102 6.79 -13.32 -20.75
C LEU A 102 6.33 -11.96 -20.25
N VAL A 103 5.71 -11.17 -21.13
CA VAL A 103 5.15 -9.86 -20.75
C VAL A 103 3.98 -10.03 -19.79
N LYS A 104 3.05 -10.96 -20.05
CA LYS A 104 1.92 -11.24 -19.15
C LYS A 104 2.40 -11.70 -17.77
N THR A 105 3.35 -12.63 -17.73
CA THR A 105 3.92 -13.09 -16.46
C THR A 105 4.59 -11.93 -15.73
N ALA A 106 5.42 -11.11 -16.39
CA ALA A 106 6.10 -9.97 -15.78
C ALA A 106 5.15 -8.86 -15.31
N GLN A 107 4.05 -8.63 -16.02
CA GLN A 107 3.06 -7.63 -15.64
C GLN A 107 2.22 -8.08 -14.44
N GLY A 108 2.00 -9.38 -14.25
CA GLY A 108 1.16 -9.88 -13.16
C GLY A 108 -0.33 -9.54 -13.37
N ASN A 109 -1.20 -10.05 -12.51
CA ASN A 109 -2.65 -9.82 -12.57
C ASN A 109 -3.02 -8.41 -12.10
N ILE A 110 -2.59 -7.39 -12.84
CA ILE A 110 -2.93 -6.01 -12.53
C ILE A 110 -4.38 -5.76 -12.99
N LYS A 111 -5.33 -5.97 -12.08
CA LYS A 111 -6.65 -5.34 -12.21
C LYS A 111 -6.45 -3.83 -11.99
N ARG A 112 -6.09 -3.10 -13.05
CA ARG A 112 -6.06 -1.64 -13.01
C ARG A 112 -7.50 -1.19 -12.79
N GLU A 113 -7.80 -0.67 -11.60
CA GLU A 113 -9.05 0.04 -11.36
C GLU A 113 -9.15 1.17 -12.38
N ARG A 114 -9.96 0.96 -13.41
CA ARG A 114 -10.23 1.99 -14.41
C ARG A 114 -11.06 3.05 -13.71
N LYS A 115 -10.46 4.22 -13.51
CA LYS A 115 -11.20 5.39 -13.02
C LYS A 115 -12.39 5.62 -13.97
N PRO A 116 -13.61 5.83 -13.44
CA PRO A 116 -14.78 6.07 -14.28
C PRO A 116 -14.53 7.32 -15.13
N ARG A 117 -14.70 7.18 -16.45
CA ARG A 117 -14.57 8.28 -17.40
C ARG A 117 -15.70 9.27 -17.13
N LYS A 118 -15.38 10.49 -16.70
CA LYS A 118 -16.36 11.58 -16.61
C LYS A 118 -16.98 11.80 -18.00
N THR A 119 -18.26 11.52 -18.14
CA THR A 119 -19.05 11.91 -19.30
C THR A 119 -19.22 13.43 -19.28
N GLN A 120 -18.75 14.08 -20.33
CA GLN A 120 -18.85 15.53 -20.49
C GLN A 120 -20.26 15.85 -20.96
N ASN A 121 -21.08 16.42 -20.07
CA ASN A 121 -22.45 16.81 -20.39
C ASN A 121 -22.41 18.06 -21.31
N LYS A 122 -22.93 17.96 -22.52
CA LYS A 122 -23.16 19.07 -23.45
C LYS A 122 -24.67 19.24 -23.64
N ASN A 123 -25.14 20.48 -23.47
CA ASN A 123 -26.42 21.10 -23.86
C ASN A 123 -27.20 21.66 -22.66
N SER A 124 -27.82 22.83 -22.70
CA SER A 124 -27.80 23.95 -23.67
C SER A 124 -28.37 25.17 -22.94
N GLN A 125 -27.85 26.36 -23.24
CA GLN A 125 -28.54 27.61 -22.96
C GLN A 125 -29.88 27.62 -23.68
N ASN A 126 -30.95 28.00 -22.98
CA ASN A 126 -32.00 28.82 -23.58
C ASN A 126 -32.51 29.78 -22.51
N GLN A 127 -32.18 31.06 -22.70
CA GLN A 127 -32.82 32.17 -22.04
C GLN A 127 -34.21 32.35 -22.67
N GLU A 128 -35.23 32.62 -21.86
CA GLU A 128 -36.22 33.63 -22.25
C GLU A 128 -36.85 34.28 -21.01
N ASN A 129 -36.86 35.60 -21.06
CA ASN A 129 -37.36 36.56 -20.09
C ASN A 129 -38.83 36.34 -19.74
N LYS A 130 -39.20 36.62 -18.48
CA LYS A 130 -40.33 37.52 -18.19
C LYS A 130 -40.12 38.24 -16.85
N VAL A 131 -40.02 39.56 -16.98
CA VAL A 131 -40.03 40.58 -15.94
C VAL A 131 -41.43 40.66 -15.31
N SER A 132 -41.52 40.80 -13.99
CA SER A 132 -42.31 41.86 -13.32
C SER A 132 -42.16 41.83 -11.79
N LYS A 133 -41.70 42.97 -11.25
CA LYS A 133 -42.06 43.70 -10.01
C LYS A 133 -42.95 42.93 -9.00
N THR A 134 -42.80 43.08 -7.68
CA THR A 134 -43.13 44.30 -6.92
C THR A 134 -42.78 44.10 -5.42
N THR A 135 -42.21 45.14 -4.77
CA THR A 135 -42.26 45.51 -3.32
C THR A 135 -41.91 44.46 -2.24
N ALA A 136 -40.86 44.63 -1.43
CA ALA A 136 -40.72 45.58 -0.32
C ALA A 136 -41.81 45.44 0.76
N ILE A 137 -41.41 45.03 1.96
CA ILE A 137 -41.57 45.70 3.26
C ILE A 137 -41.53 44.67 4.40
N ASP A 138 -40.73 45.04 5.40
CA ASP A 138 -40.41 44.43 6.67
C ASP A 138 -41.60 44.18 7.63
N ALA A 139 -41.24 43.50 8.72
CA ALA A 139 -41.64 43.75 10.10
C ALA A 139 -42.68 42.80 10.73
N GLU A 140 -42.13 41.93 11.58
CA GLU A 140 -42.48 41.73 13.00
C GLU A 140 -43.95 41.91 13.44
N ASN A 141 -44.52 40.84 14.01
CA ASN A 141 -45.17 40.87 15.34
C ASN A 141 -45.50 39.43 15.75
N VAL A 142 -44.80 38.83 16.72
CA VAL A 142 -45.22 38.72 18.13
C VAL A 142 -46.71 38.37 18.29
N ASN A 143 -47.02 37.15 18.75
CA ASN A 143 -47.68 36.97 20.06
C ASN A 143 -47.85 35.50 20.45
N ASN A 144 -47.57 35.30 21.74
CA ASN A 144 -47.94 34.19 22.62
C ASN A 144 -49.44 33.88 22.62
N ILE A 145 -49.78 32.79 23.33
CA ILE A 145 -51.08 32.32 23.87
C ILE A 145 -51.39 30.93 23.26
N LYS A 146 -51.53 29.82 24.00
CA LYS A 146 -51.93 29.60 25.39
C LYS A 146 -51.38 28.28 25.91
#